data_AF-A0A9D5RUR0-F1
#
_entry.id   AF-A0A9D5RUR0-F1
#
_cell.length_a   1.000
_cell.length_b   1.000
_cell.length_c   1.000
_cell.angle_alpha   90.00
_cell.angle_beta   90.00
_cell.angle_gamma   90.00
#
_symmetry.space_group_name_H-M   'P 1'
#
loop_
_entity.id
_entity.type
_entity.pdbx_description
1 polymer ?
#
loop_
_entity_poly.entity_id
_entity_poly.type
_entity_poly.pdbx_seq_one_letter_code
_entity_poly.pdbx_strand_id
1 'polypeptide(L)' 'MAKHDPNIRTGFLEALQGADKMKESELQEAIRPTVLIIEKDDSYSTSKKLKIFSLMSSLSNCAEKERPKYVRKIAGALK' A
#
# COMPACT_ATOMS: atom_id res chain seq x y z
N MET A 1 -2.17 -8.60 21.78
CA MET A 1 -2.18 -8.46 20.30
C MET A 1 -1.75 -7.05 19.99
N ALA A 2 -0.56 -6.84 19.42
CA ALA A 2 -0.11 -5.52 19.04
C ALA A 2 -1.08 -4.95 18.02
N LYS A 3 -1.68 -3.80 18.32
CA LYS A 3 -2.54 -3.08 17.37
C LYS A 3 -1.61 -2.47 16.32
N HIS A 4 -1.83 -2.80 15.05
CA HIS A 4 -1.17 -2.15 13.93
C HIS A 4 -1.33 -0.63 14.05
N ASP A 5 -0.36 0.15 13.58
CA ASP A 5 -0.49 1.60 13.56
C ASP A 5 -1.74 1.98 12.72
N PRO A 6 -2.79 2.53 13.35
CA PRO A 6 -4.08 2.78 12.71
C PRO A 6 -3.97 3.84 11.61
N ASN A 7 -2.89 4.62 11.59
CA ASN A 7 -2.71 5.73 10.67
C ASN A 7 -2.09 5.30 9.32
N ILE A 8 -1.46 4.11 9.24
CA ILE A 8 -0.83 3.62 8.01
C ILE A 8 -1.86 3.57 6.87
N ARG A 9 -3.05 3.03 7.15
CA ARG A 9 -4.12 2.90 6.17
C ARG A 9 -4.58 4.27 5.68
N THR A 10 -4.75 5.23 6.58
CA THR A 10 -5.21 6.58 6.25
C THR A 10 -4.16 7.29 5.40
N GLY A 11 -2.89 7.30 5.84
CA GLY A 11 -1.80 7.90 5.08
C GLY A 11 -1.60 7.27 3.71
N PHE A 12 -1.75 5.95 3.59
CA PHE A 12 -1.71 5.24 2.30
C PHE A 12 -2.84 5.69 1.35
N LEU A 13 -4.06 5.86 1.87
CA LEU A 13 -5.19 6.29 1.05
C LEU A 13 -5.07 7.75 0.60
N GLU A 14 -4.55 8.63 1.47
CA GLU A 14 -4.28 10.03 1.13
C GLU A 14 -3.17 10.13 0.08
N ALA A 15 -2.05 9.42 0.27
CA ALA A 15 -0.93 9.43 -0.66
C ALA A 15 -1.28 8.89 -2.05
N LEU A 16 -2.28 8.01 -2.16
CA LEU A 16 -2.72 7.40 -3.43
C LEU A 16 -4.08 7.92 -3.92
N GLN A 17 -4.52 9.07 -3.41
CA GLN A 17 -5.67 9.75 -3.96
C GLN A 17 -5.39 10.16 -5.41
N GLY A 18 -6.18 9.63 -6.35
CA GLY A 18 -5.96 9.88 -7.78
C GLY A 18 -4.84 9.05 -8.41
N ALA A 19 -4.51 7.89 -7.85
CA ALA A 19 -3.48 6.97 -8.39
C ALA A 19 -3.65 6.61 -9.88
N ASP A 20 -4.87 6.72 -10.42
CA ASP A 20 -5.19 6.56 -11.85
C ASP A 20 -4.63 7.66 -12.75
N LYS A 21 -4.18 8.78 -12.17
CA LYS A 21 -3.61 9.93 -12.91
C LYS A 21 -2.14 10.17 -12.62
N MET A 22 -1.57 9.44 -11.67
CA MET A 22 -0.17 9.57 -11.27
C MET A 22 0.76 9.00 -12.32
N LYS A 23 1.92 9.61 -12.49
CA LYS A 23 3.02 8.96 -13.22
C LYS A 23 3.59 7.82 -12.38
N GLU A 24 4.30 6.91 -13.02
CA GLU A 24 4.90 5.77 -12.32
C GLU A 24 5.88 6.21 -11.23
N SER A 25 6.69 7.25 -11.46
CA SER A 25 7.59 7.82 -10.45
C SER A 25 6.84 8.33 -9.22
N GLU A 26 5.75 9.07 -9.43
CA GLU A 26 4.91 9.63 -8.36
C GLU A 26 4.23 8.50 -7.56
N LEU A 27 3.76 7.45 -8.26
CA LEU A 27 3.18 6.26 -7.65
C LEU A 27 4.19 5.55 -6.73
N GLN A 28 5.44 5.37 -7.19
CA GLN A 28 6.49 4.73 -6.39
C GLN A 28 6.87 5.58 -5.17
N GLU A 29 6.96 6.90 -5.33
CA GLU A 29 7.21 7.83 -4.22
C GLU A 29 6.08 7.78 -3.19
N ALA A 30 4.82 7.72 -3.62
CA ALA A 30 3.66 7.63 -2.74
C ALA A 30 3.58 6.30 -1.97
N ILE A 31 4.03 5.18 -2.57
CA ILE A 31 3.99 3.85 -1.93
C ILE A 31 5.16 3.66 -0.93
N ARG A 32 6.31 4.29 -1.19
CA ARG A 32 7.56 4.08 -0.43
C ARG A 32 7.42 4.25 1.10
N PRO A 33 6.73 5.28 1.64
CA PRO A 33 6.55 5.43 3.09
C PRO A 33 5.82 4.23 3.70
N THR A 34 4.75 3.75 3.04
CA THR A 34 3.98 2.61 3.53
C THR A 34 4.79 1.32 3.54
N VAL A 35 5.65 1.09 2.53
CA VAL A 35 6.57 -0.06 2.49
C VAL A 35 7.50 -0.04 3.69
N LEU A 36 8.14 1.11 3.97
CA LEU A 36 9.08 1.25 5.08
C LEU A 36 8.42 1.02 6.45
N ILE A 37 7.17 1.47 6.62
CA ILE A 37 6.43 1.24 7.86
C ILE A 37 6.13 -0.26 8.03
N ILE A 38 5.61 -0.93 7.01
CA ILE A 38 5.28 -2.37 7.07
C ILE A 38 6.54 -3.21 7.32
N GLU A 39 7.65 -2.85 6.69
CA GLU A 39 8.92 -3.55 6.85
C GLU A 39 9.35 -3.56 8.32
N LYS A 40 9.29 -2.40 8.98
CA LYS A 40 9.67 -2.18 10.38
C LYS A 40 8.61 -2.59 11.40
N ASP A 41 7.37 -2.80 10.99
CA ASP A 41 6.29 -3.16 11.89
C ASP A 41 6.29 -4.67 12.17
N ASP A 42 6.73 -5.05 13.37
CA ASP A 42 6.79 -6.45 13.83
C ASP A 42 5.42 -7.04 14.18
N SER A 43 4.36 -6.23 14.23
CA SER A 43 3.00 -6.73 14.48
C SER A 43 2.41 -7.46 13.28
N TYR A 44 2.93 -7.21 12.06
CA TYR A 44 2.55 -7.97 10.88
C TYR A 44 3.29 -9.30 10.80
N SER A 45 2.54 -10.41 10.68
CA SER A 45 3.14 -11.70 10.34
C SER A 45 3.84 -11.64 8.97
N THR A 46 4.87 -12.46 8.78
CA THR A 46 5.58 -12.58 7.49
C THR A 46 4.62 -12.84 6.33
N SER A 47 3.63 -13.71 6.52
CA SER A 47 2.62 -14.00 5.49
C SER A 47 1.78 -12.77 5.12
N LYS A 48 1.42 -11.93 6.11
CA LYS A 48 0.67 -10.68 5.88
C LYS A 48 1.54 -9.63 5.18
N LYS A 49 2.82 -9.49 5.57
CA LYS A 49 3.79 -8.62 4.87
C LYS A 49 3.94 -9.02 3.40
N LEU A 50 4.19 -10.31 3.12
CA LEU A 50 4.30 -10.84 1.76
C LEU A 50 3.04 -10.59 0.92
N LYS A 51 1.85 -10.76 1.51
CA LYS A 51 0.59 -10.46 0.83
C LYS A 51 0.47 -8.98 0.47
N ILE A 52 0.84 -8.07 1.37
CA ILE A 52 0.78 -6.63 1.09
C ILE A 52 1.79 -6.26 -0.01
N PHE A 53 3.02 -6.76 0.06
CA PHE A 53 4.04 -6.49 -0.96
C PHE A 53 3.65 -7.05 -2.33
N SER A 54 3.05 -8.24 -2.41
CA SER A 54 2.50 -8.78 -3.65
C SER A 54 1.41 -7.88 -4.26
N LEU A 55 0.53 -7.32 -3.42
CA LEU A 55 -0.49 -6.37 -3.88
C LEU A 55 0.13 -5.05 -4.34
N MET A 56 1.18 -4.56 -3.68
CA MET A 56 1.93 -3.37 -4.11
C MET A 56 2.64 -3.59 -5.44
N SER A 57 3.28 -4.74 -5.65
CA SER A 57 3.86 -5.09 -6.96
C SER A 57 2.80 -5.14 -8.06
N SER A 58 1.58 -5.60 -7.73
CA SER A 58 0.46 -5.59 -8.68
C SER A 58 -0.05 -4.18 -8.98
N LEU A 59 -0.04 -3.28 -7.99
CA LEU A 59 -0.36 -1.87 -8.17
C LEU A 59 0.61 -1.18 -9.13
N SER A 60 1.91 -1.45 -9.00
CA SER A 60 2.94 -0.90 -9.89
C SER A 60 2.89 -1.46 -11.32
N ASN A 61 2.46 -2.73 -11.49
CA ASN A 61 2.45 -3.42 -12.78
C ASN A 61 1.05 -3.53 -13.43
N CYS A 62 0.15 -2.60 -13.13
CA CYS A 62 -1.20 -2.59 -13.72
C CYS A 62 -1.44 -1.34 -14.57
N ALA A 63 -2.47 -1.42 -15.42
CA ALA A 63 -2.94 -0.25 -16.15
C ALA A 63 -3.43 0.83 -15.16
N GLU A 64 -3.24 2.11 -15.52
CA GLU A 64 -3.54 3.23 -14.62
C GLU A 64 -4.98 3.20 -14.09
N LYS A 65 -5.93 2.89 -14.97
CA LYS A 65 -7.35 2.71 -14.64
C LYS A 65 -7.63 1.60 -13.61
N GLU A 66 -6.73 0.65 -13.45
CA GLU A 66 -6.85 -0.45 -12.49
C GLU A 66 -6.19 -0.15 -11.14
N ARG A 67 -5.34 0.88 -11.06
CA ARG A 67 -4.65 1.25 -9.81
C ARG A 67 -5.63 1.47 -8.64
N PRO A 68 -6.78 2.16 -8.79
CA PRO A 68 -7.73 2.34 -7.69
C PRO A 68 -8.27 1.02 -7.09
N LYS A 69 -8.37 -0.04 -7.90
CA LYS A 69 -8.77 -1.38 -7.43
C LYS A 69 -7.72 -1.98 -6.50
N TYR A 70 -6.44 -1.86 -6.85
CA TYR A 70 -5.34 -2.36 -6.02
C TYR A 70 -5.16 -1.51 -4.75
N VAL A 71 -5.32 -0.18 -4.84
CA VAL A 71 -5.32 0.72 -3.68
C VAL A 71 -6.35 0.26 -2.63
N ARG A 72 -7.59 -0.03 -3.04
CA ARG A 72 -8.62 -0.54 -2.12
C ARG A 72 -8.26 -1.89 -1.50
N LYS A 73 -7.65 -2.80 -2.27
CA LYS A 73 -7.21 -4.11 -1.76
C LYS A 73 -6.10 -3.97 -0.73
N ILE A 74 -5.10 -3.13 -1.00
CA ILE A 74 -4.00 -2.87 -0.06
C ILE A 74 -4.54 -2.23 1.21
N ALA A 75 -5.40 -1.21 1.10
CA ALA A 75 -6.04 -0.58 2.26
C ALA A 75 -6.85 -1.56 3.11
N GLY A 76 -7.43 -2.61 2.52
CA GLY A 76 -8.08 -3.69 3.25
C GLY A 76 -7.11 -4.63 3.97
N ALA A 77 -5.90 -4.79 3.46
CA ALA A 77 -4.84 -5.62 4.06
C ALA A 77 -4.04 -4.90 5.15
N LEU A 78 -4.04 -3.55 5.14
CA LEU A 78 -3.46 -2.67 6.17
C LEU A 78 -4.33 -2.51 7.43
N LYS A 79 -5.43 -3.26 7.54
CA LYS A 79 -6.30 -3.30 8.73
C LYS A 79 -5.70 -4.14 9.86
#